data_AF-A0A177WJQ7-F1
#
_entry.id   AF-A0A177WJQ7-F1
#
_cell.length_a   1.000
_cell.length_b   1.000
_cell.length_c   1.000
_cell.angle_alpha   90.00
_cell.angle_beta   90.00
_cell.angle_gamma   90.00
#
_symmetry.space_group_name_H-M   'P 1'
#
loop_
_entity.id
_entity.type
_entity.pdbx_description
1 polymer ?
#
loop_
_entity_poly.entity_id
_entity_poly.type
_entity_poly.pdbx_seq_one_letter_code
_entity_poly.pdbx_strand_id
1 'polypeptide(L)'
;MSQNDILIRNIIGKSPVYMRPPYGSINALVLSAMATWGYQVVTWNLDSGDWAHNNDSNMIAENDASYANDMAGHPIPATPFISLQHDFVINEINWALHVITKFKNLGYSFVTVGECLGVPASQWYR
;
A
#
# COMPACT_ATOMS: atom_id res chain seq x y z
N MET A 1 15.28 9.10 -3.86
CA MET A 1 14.14 9.79 -3.22
C MET A 1 14.11 11.29 -3.50
N SER A 2 15.20 12.03 -3.29
CA SER A 2 15.25 13.50 -3.47
C SER A 2 14.71 14.01 -4.82
N GLN A 3 15.10 13.38 -5.94
CA GLN A 3 14.61 13.77 -7.27
C GLN A 3 13.09 13.62 -7.41
N ASN A 4 12.51 12.50 -6.95
CA ASN A 4 11.07 12.27 -6.99
C ASN A 4 10.32 13.29 -6.11
N ASP A 5 10.87 13.61 -4.93
CA ASP A 5 10.30 14.62 -4.04
C ASP A 5 10.19 16.00 -4.70
N ILE A 6 11.27 16.42 -5.36
CA ILE A 6 11.32 17.70 -6.08
C ILE A 6 10.27 17.73 -7.19
N LEU A 7 10.16 16.65 -7.98
CA LEU A 7 9.18 16.57 -9.06
C LEU A 7 7.74 16.65 -8.52
N ILE A 8 7.41 15.88 -7.47
CA ILE A 8 6.09 15.92 -6.86
C ILE A 8 5.80 17.31 -6.27
N ARG A 9 6.74 17.88 -5.51
CA ARG A 9 6.61 19.21 -4.91
C ARG A 9 6.39 20.30 -5.96
N ASN A 10 7.06 20.22 -7.10
CA ASN A 10 6.87 21.18 -8.19
C ASN A 10 5.47 21.11 -8.81
N ILE A 11 4.81 19.96 -8.74
CA ILE A 11 3.46 19.76 -9.29
C ILE A 11 2.37 20.12 -8.28
N ILE A 12 2.47 19.63 -7.03
CA ILE A 12 1.41 19.78 -6.02
C ILE A 12 1.71 20.79 -4.90
N GLY A 13 2.88 21.43 -4.94
CA GLY A 13 3.32 22.43 -3.97
C GLY A 13 3.76 21.88 -2.60
N LYS A 14 3.79 20.55 -2.43
CA LYS A 14 4.10 19.87 -1.17
C LYS A 14 4.88 18.57 -1.40
N SER A 15 5.68 18.18 -0.42
CA SER A 15 6.49 16.96 -0.42
C SER A 15 5.82 15.87 0.43
N PRO A 16 5.48 14.68 -0.11
CA PRO A 16 4.92 13.59 0.69
C PRO A 16 5.89 13.15 1.80
N VAL A 17 5.38 12.83 2.99
CA VAL A 17 6.20 12.25 4.07
C VAL A 17 6.26 10.73 4.02
N TYR A 18 5.40 10.07 3.25
CA TYR A 18 5.41 8.62 3.12
C TYR A 18 6.20 8.20 1.88
N MET A 19 6.95 7.12 2.01
CA MET A 19 7.57 6.45 0.87
C MET A 19 7.46 4.94 1.04
N ARG A 20 7.35 4.22 -0.08
CA ARG A 20 7.39 2.76 -0.13
C ARG A 20 8.71 2.32 -0.76
N PRO A 21 9.51 1.48 -0.09
CA PRO A 21 10.77 1.01 -0.65
C PRO A 21 10.49 0.01 -1.78
N PRO A 22 11.16 0.11 -2.94
CA PRO A 22 11.08 -0.91 -3.98
C PRO A 22 11.36 -2.30 -3.41
N TYR A 23 10.58 -3.30 -3.85
CA TYR A 23 10.66 -4.70 -3.38
C TYR A 23 10.49 -4.88 -1.86
N GLY A 24 10.01 -3.87 -1.12
CA GLY A 24 9.95 -3.93 0.34
C GLY A 24 11.33 -3.97 0.99
N SER A 25 12.39 -3.68 0.24
CA SER A 25 13.77 -3.87 0.69
C SER A 25 14.16 -2.80 1.70
N ILE A 26 14.31 -3.22 2.96
CA ILE A 26 14.68 -2.37 4.08
C ILE A 26 15.91 -2.91 4.80
N ASN A 27 16.77 -2.00 5.26
CA ASN A 27 17.83 -2.27 6.21
C ASN A 27 18.08 -1.02 7.06
N ALA A 28 18.94 -1.11 8.07
CA ALA A 28 19.22 0.01 8.97
C ALA A 28 19.69 1.28 8.25
N LEU A 29 20.50 1.14 7.18
CA LEU A 29 21.00 2.26 6.40
C LEU A 29 19.85 2.96 5.64
N VAL A 30 18.97 2.19 4.99
CA VAL A 30 17.80 2.72 4.27
C VAL A 30 16.88 3.45 5.25
N LEU A 31 16.54 2.83 6.39
CA LEU A 31 15.67 3.44 7.39
C LEU A 31 16.28 4.74 7.95
N SER A 32 17.58 4.74 8.25
CA SER A 32 18.28 5.94 8.72
C SER A 32 18.27 7.06 7.68
N ALA A 33 18.57 6.74 6.41
CA ALA A 33 18.57 7.72 5.34
C ALA A 33 17.18 8.31 5.09
N MET A 34 16.13 7.48 5.09
CA MET A 34 14.75 7.94 4.95
C MET A 34 14.34 8.85 6.10
N ALA A 35 14.69 8.49 7.34
CA ALA A 35 14.42 9.33 8.51
C ALA A 35 15.14 10.69 8.42
N THR A 36 16.42 10.71 8.01
CA THR A 36 17.16 11.97 7.79
C THR A 36 16.50 12.86 6.73
N TRP A 37 15.85 12.28 5.73
CA TRP A 37 15.12 13.02 4.69
C TRP A 37 13.67 13.33 5.04
N GLY A 38 13.23 12.99 6.25
CA GLY A 38 11.87 13.27 6.73
C GLY A 38 10.80 12.35 6.14
N TYR A 39 11.18 11.13 5.75
CA TYR A 39 10.24 10.11 5.29
C TYR A 39 9.91 9.07 6.37
N GLN A 40 8.65 8.63 6.36
CA GLN A 40 8.19 7.40 6.96
C GLN A 40 8.16 6.30 5.89
N VAL A 41 8.80 5.17 6.19
CA VAL A 41 8.83 4.00 5.30
C VAL A 41 7.58 3.17 5.54
N VAL A 42 6.80 2.94 4.49
CA VAL A 42 5.55 2.17 4.52
C VAL A 42 5.74 0.87 3.75
N THR A 43 5.51 -0.24 4.42
CA THR A 43 5.37 -1.58 3.83
C THR A 43 3.92 -2.05 3.93
N TRP A 44 3.66 -3.30 3.60
CA TRP A 44 2.33 -3.91 3.60
C TRP A 44 2.30 -5.14 4.50
N ASN A 45 1.09 -5.51 4.92
CA ASN A 45 0.80 -6.76 5.62
C ASN A 45 -0.31 -7.56 4.90
N LEU A 46 -0.60 -7.18 3.65
CA LEU A 46 -1.57 -7.83 2.79
C LEU A 46 -1.10 -7.66 1.33
N ASP A 47 -0.49 -8.69 0.75
CA ASP A 47 0.09 -8.68 -0.59
C ASP A 47 -0.81 -9.44 -1.58
N SER A 48 -1.21 -8.80 -2.68
CA SER A 48 -2.06 -9.45 -3.68
C SER A 48 -1.28 -10.48 -4.48
N GLY A 49 0.04 -10.29 -4.64
CA GLY A 49 0.83 -11.03 -5.61
C GLY A 49 0.42 -10.75 -7.07
N ASP A 50 -0.34 -9.68 -7.32
CA ASP A 50 -0.89 -9.30 -8.63
C ASP A 50 0.14 -9.31 -9.78
N TRP A 51 1.37 -8.88 -9.49
CA TRP A 51 2.48 -8.82 -10.42
C TRP A 51 2.87 -10.20 -10.98
N ALA A 52 2.58 -11.29 -10.27
CA ALA A 52 2.84 -12.66 -10.71
C ALA A 52 1.74 -13.21 -11.62
N HIS A 53 0.55 -12.63 -11.61
CA HIS A 53 -0.65 -13.08 -12.33
C HIS A 53 -1.08 -12.09 -13.41
N ASN A 54 -0.18 -11.21 -13.85
CA ASN A 54 -0.48 -10.19 -14.83
C ASN A 54 -0.97 -10.82 -16.15
N ASN A 55 -2.16 -10.39 -16.61
CA ASN A 55 -2.84 -10.93 -17.79
C ASN A 55 -3.31 -12.40 -17.67
N ASP A 56 -3.39 -12.94 -16.44
CA ASP A 56 -4.01 -14.23 -16.18
C ASP A 56 -5.54 -14.10 -16.04
N SER A 57 -6.29 -14.99 -16.70
CA SER A 57 -7.75 -15.08 -16.52
C SER A 57 -8.18 -15.45 -15.10
N ASN A 58 -7.31 -16.10 -14.33
CA ASN A 58 -7.56 -16.53 -12.95
C ASN A 58 -7.01 -15.56 -11.90
N MET A 59 -6.49 -14.39 -12.31
CA MET A 59 -5.85 -13.40 -11.43
C MET A 59 -6.63 -13.11 -10.13
N ILE A 60 -7.97 -12.96 -10.22
CA ILE A 60 -8.79 -12.69 -9.02
C ILE A 60 -8.71 -13.84 -8.02
N ALA A 61 -8.78 -15.09 -8.47
CA ALA A 61 -8.74 -16.26 -7.59
C ALA A 61 -7.36 -16.43 -6.95
N GLU A 62 -6.29 -16.23 -7.73
CA GLU A 62 -4.91 -16.32 -7.23
C GLU A 62 -4.61 -15.21 -6.21
N ASN A 63 -4.99 -13.97 -6.51
CA ASN A 63 -4.80 -12.84 -5.59
C ASN A 63 -5.64 -13.02 -4.31
N ASP A 64 -6.85 -13.57 -4.41
CA ASP A 64 -7.67 -13.88 -3.24
C ASP A 64 -7.04 -14.95 -2.35
N ALA A 65 -6.38 -15.94 -2.95
CA ALA A 65 -5.65 -16.98 -2.21
C ALA A 65 -4.47 -16.36 -1.44
N SER A 66 -3.70 -15.46 -2.07
CA SER A 66 -2.63 -14.70 -1.42
C SER A 66 -3.16 -13.88 -0.23
N TYR A 67 -4.25 -13.13 -0.43
CA TYR A 67 -4.89 -12.39 0.66
C TYR A 67 -5.40 -13.30 1.78
N ALA A 68 -6.01 -14.43 1.45
CA ALA A 68 -6.50 -15.36 2.46
C ALA A 68 -5.36 -15.91 3.32
N ASN A 69 -4.18 -16.15 2.74
CA ASN A 69 -2.99 -16.56 3.46
C ASN A 69 -2.50 -15.45 4.41
N ASP A 70 -2.37 -14.22 3.93
CA ASP A 70 -1.91 -13.09 4.75
C ASP A 70 -2.89 -12.71 5.86
N MET A 71 -4.19 -12.92 5.64
CA MET A 71 -5.24 -12.68 6.64
C MET A 71 -5.37 -13.82 7.66
N ALA A 72 -4.74 -14.97 7.44
CA ALA A 72 -4.92 -16.14 8.29
C ALA A 72 -4.47 -15.85 9.73
N GLY A 73 -5.35 -16.12 10.69
CA GLY A 73 -5.08 -15.89 12.12
C GLY A 73 -5.25 -14.45 12.60
N HIS A 74 -5.53 -13.49 11.71
CA HIS A 74 -5.81 -12.11 12.09
C HIS A 74 -7.31 -11.91 12.41
N PRO A 75 -7.66 -11.31 13.57
CA PRO A 75 -9.05 -10.97 13.86
C PRO A 75 -9.61 -9.96 12.85
N ILE A 76 -10.75 -10.28 12.23
CA ILE A 76 -11.44 -9.45 11.25
C ILE A 76 -12.75 -8.90 11.83
N PRO A 77 -13.08 -7.59 11.70
CA PRO A 77 -12.31 -6.53 11.04
C PRO A 77 -11.32 -5.78 11.95
N ALA A 78 -11.02 -6.30 13.14
CA ALA A 78 -10.22 -5.57 14.13
C ALA A 78 -8.75 -5.32 13.71
N THR A 79 -8.20 -6.16 12.83
CA THR A 79 -6.84 -6.01 12.30
C THR A 79 -6.84 -5.01 11.14
N PRO A 80 -6.10 -3.88 11.23
CA PRO A 80 -5.90 -3.00 10.08
C PRO A 80 -4.94 -3.62 9.05
N PHE A 81 -5.21 -3.38 7.77
CA PHE A 81 -4.38 -3.85 6.67
C PHE A 81 -3.91 -2.69 5.79
N ILE A 82 -2.64 -2.73 5.41
CA ILE A 82 -2.06 -1.94 4.32
C ILE A 82 -1.82 -2.93 3.18
N SER A 83 -2.60 -2.78 2.11
CA SER A 83 -2.55 -3.64 0.94
C SER A 83 -1.49 -3.19 -0.06
N LEU A 84 -0.71 -4.13 -0.60
CA LEU A 84 0.11 -3.93 -1.78
C LEU A 84 -0.63 -4.40 -3.04
N GLN A 85 -0.58 -3.55 -4.06
CA GLN A 85 -1.08 -3.78 -5.41
C GLN A 85 -0.41 -2.78 -6.38
N HIS A 86 -0.58 -2.98 -7.68
CA HIS A 86 0.13 -2.30 -8.75
C HIS A 86 -0.84 -1.86 -9.87
N ASP A 87 -1.09 -0.56 -9.96
CA ASP A 87 -2.02 0.07 -10.90
C ASP A 87 -1.65 -0.07 -12.39
N PHE A 88 -0.47 -0.59 -12.70
CA PHE A 88 -0.05 -0.93 -14.07
C PHE A 88 -0.37 -2.37 -14.49
N VAL A 89 -0.80 -3.24 -13.57
CA VAL A 89 -1.16 -4.63 -13.88
C VAL A 89 -2.42 -4.67 -14.74
N ILE A 90 -2.42 -5.53 -15.76
CA ILE A 90 -3.55 -5.67 -16.68
C ILE A 90 -4.74 -6.24 -15.91
N ASN A 91 -5.91 -5.61 -16.06
CA ASN A 91 -7.16 -5.93 -15.35
C ASN A 91 -7.15 -5.66 -13.83
N GLU A 92 -6.16 -4.93 -13.30
CA GLU A 92 -6.08 -4.59 -11.87
C GLU A 92 -7.34 -3.86 -11.36
N ILE A 93 -8.02 -3.10 -12.22
CA ILE A 93 -9.28 -2.45 -11.86
C ILE A 93 -10.37 -3.44 -11.44
N ASN A 94 -10.44 -4.62 -12.06
CA ASN A 94 -11.40 -5.66 -11.68
C ASN A 94 -11.04 -6.25 -10.31
N TRP A 95 -9.75 -6.44 -10.05
CA TRP A 95 -9.25 -6.85 -8.74
C TRP A 95 -9.57 -5.79 -7.67
N ALA A 96 -9.29 -4.52 -7.91
CA ALA A 96 -9.59 -3.43 -6.98
C ALA A 96 -11.09 -3.38 -6.61
N LEU A 97 -11.99 -3.52 -7.60
CA LEU A 97 -13.44 -3.56 -7.36
C LEU A 97 -13.87 -4.78 -6.52
N HIS A 98 -13.27 -5.94 -6.77
CA HIS A 98 -13.48 -7.16 -5.99
C HIS A 98 -13.04 -6.96 -4.54
N VAL A 99 -11.84 -6.43 -4.31
CA VAL A 99 -11.29 -6.14 -2.97
C VAL A 99 -12.17 -5.13 -2.22
N ILE A 100 -12.59 -4.04 -2.88
CA ILE A 100 -13.48 -3.05 -2.26
C ILE A 100 -14.77 -3.69 -1.77
N THR A 101 -15.39 -4.53 -2.60
CA THR A 101 -16.65 -5.22 -2.26
C THR A 101 -16.43 -6.19 -1.10
N LYS A 102 -15.41 -7.04 -1.18
CA LYS A 102 -15.06 -8.02 -0.15
C LYS A 102 -14.80 -7.37 1.21
N PHE A 103 -13.94 -6.36 1.27
CA PHE A 103 -13.53 -5.74 2.53
C PHE A 103 -14.62 -4.87 3.15
N LYS A 104 -15.47 -4.21 2.34
CA LYS A 104 -16.67 -3.54 2.87
C LYS A 104 -17.63 -4.54 3.53
N ASN A 105 -17.85 -5.71 2.92
CA ASN A 105 -18.68 -6.77 3.50
C ASN A 105 -18.10 -7.35 4.79
N LEU A 106 -16.77 -7.32 4.94
CA LEU A 106 -16.07 -7.71 6.17
C LEU A 106 -16.10 -6.61 7.26
N GLY A 107 -16.62 -5.42 6.96
CA GLY A 107 -16.73 -4.30 7.92
C GLY A 107 -15.55 -3.34 7.92
N TYR A 108 -14.69 -3.36 6.89
CA TYR A 108 -13.59 -2.41 6.75
C TYR A 108 -14.01 -1.09 6.09
N SER A 109 -13.28 -0.04 6.46
CA SER A 109 -13.27 1.24 5.77
C SER A 109 -12.00 1.39 4.94
N PHE A 110 -12.13 1.94 3.74
CA PHE A 110 -10.97 2.29 2.90
C PHE A 110 -10.57 3.72 3.20
N VAL A 111 -9.34 3.88 3.70
CA VAL A 111 -8.77 5.15 4.14
C VAL A 111 -7.36 5.29 3.60
N THR A 112 -6.79 6.48 3.69
CA THR A 112 -5.38 6.69 3.36
C THR A 112 -4.45 5.97 4.35
N VAL A 113 -3.20 5.73 3.96
CA VAL A 113 -2.18 5.17 4.88
C VAL A 113 -2.04 6.03 6.14
N GLY A 114 -2.07 7.36 6.00
CA GLY A 114 -1.97 8.27 7.13
C GLY A 114 -3.11 8.10 8.13
N GLU A 115 -4.36 7.98 7.66
CA GLU A 115 -5.52 7.67 8.51
C GLU A 115 -5.39 6.29 9.16
N CYS A 116 -4.96 5.28 8.41
CA CYS A 116 -4.76 3.92 8.92
C CYS A 116 -3.72 3.88 10.05
N LEU A 117 -2.69 4.72 9.97
CA LEU A 117 -1.65 4.89 10.99
C LEU A 117 -2.04 5.90 12.11
N GLY A 118 -3.24 6.49 12.06
CA GLY A 118 -3.68 7.48 13.04
C GLY A 118 -2.97 8.84 12.95
N VAL A 119 -2.36 9.15 11.81
CA VAL A 119 -1.64 10.40 11.56
C VAL A 119 -2.60 11.43 10.94
N PRO A 120 -2.69 12.67 11.48
CA PRO A 120 -3.57 13.70 10.93
C PRO A 120 -3.12 14.16 9.54
N ALA A 121 -4.08 14.54 8.69
CA ALA A 121 -3.83 14.96 7.29
C ALA A 121 -2.84 16.12 7.14
N SER A 122 -2.77 17.01 8.14
CA SER A 122 -1.79 18.11 8.18
C SER A 122 -0.34 17.63 8.24
N GLN A 123 -0.08 16.36 8.57
CA GLN A 123 1.24 15.77 8.69
C GLN A 123 1.59 14.82 7.53
N TRP A 124 0.72 14.62 6.53
CA TRP A 124 1.01 13.73 5.41
C TRP A 124 1.97 14.32 4.37
N TYR A 125 2.18 15.63 4.44
CA TYR A 125 3.07 16.39 3.55
C TYR A 125 3.88 17.42 4.34
N ARG A 126 5.00 17.86 3.75
CA ARG A 126 5.87 18.96 4.22
C ARG A 126 6.19 19.96 3.11
#